data_AF-A0A660QT99-F1
#
_entry.id   AF-A0A660QT99-F1
#
_cell.length_a   1.000
_cell.length_b   1.000
_cell.length_c   1.000
_cell.angle_alpha   90.00
_cell.angle_beta   90.00
_cell.angle_gamma   90.00
#
_symmetry.space_group_name_H-M   'P 1'
#
loop_
_entity.id
_entity.type
_entity.pdbx_description
1 polymer ?
#
loop_
_entity_poly.entity_id
_entity_poly.type
_entity_poly.pdbx_seq_one_letter_code
_entity_poly.pdbx_strand_id
1 'polypeptide(L)'
;PYFLRDYTGGTSPRDFEHLYRSRFATTLSWANRWNKPFLIIGDVFWGQAEGGKKKPTPESIKWFYEIAMTQPNCVGLGWFLYGILDNHEGLRGIKEGDPASEDLLAVVKETGKLIIDEEPSLMGIGWRAEPMPLPEELEKRLEDAEKANAPITLGLSVQDGQFIKDGKPYYGMGVNYFDAFYRVLIDNEDKSYKEGFRILREKYNIPFARVMFSGFWPLENELYFKDKAKYFKLMDELVAEAEKQELGLIPSLFWFIGLVPDMVGEHMDAYADPDSKTHRHMKTYIREVVGRYKDSPAIWAWELGNEWMLNADIPNEKDGRVMLAPEEGSPETRDPVKDWVESNNLRVAYQMFADEVRRIDPTRMISYGDALTRKCSYNLLYNDSFDADTREQWMKMFKRDNVGADCESVHIYPFQDKTYFPDKAPIEETIRLCNSSGKPLFIGEFGAPVKLGAKEARFFYDRLIKVIIDDRVPLSALWVFDFDKQEGKWNVTHDNDRAYMLDAIIEVNKQFKELGLQ
;
A
#
# COMPACT_ATOMS: atom_id res chain seq x y z
N PRO A 1 -20.66 -15.20 -7.35
CA PRO A 1 -20.24 -15.78 -8.65
C PRO A 1 -19.30 -16.98 -8.45
N TYR A 2 -19.76 -18.19 -8.80
CA TYR A 2 -18.91 -19.40 -8.75
C TYR A 2 -18.70 -19.88 -10.18
N PHE A 3 -17.44 -20.05 -10.57
CA PHE A 3 -17.04 -20.42 -11.93
C PHE A 3 -16.84 -21.94 -12.03
N LEU A 4 -17.66 -22.62 -12.82
CA LEU A 4 -17.44 -24.01 -13.20
C LEU A 4 -16.70 -24.04 -14.53
N ARG A 5 -15.38 -23.83 -14.51
CA ARG A 5 -14.59 -23.86 -15.75
C ARG A 5 -14.33 -25.32 -16.13
N ASP A 6 -14.96 -25.81 -17.19
CA ASP A 6 -14.53 -27.07 -17.78
C ASP A 6 -14.96 -27.25 -19.24
N TYR A 7 -14.19 -28.11 -19.88
CA TYR A 7 -13.98 -28.17 -21.32
C TYR A 7 -15.11 -28.88 -22.08
N THR A 8 -15.72 -28.25 -23.09
CA THR A 8 -16.80 -28.87 -23.90
C THR A 8 -16.33 -29.88 -24.97
N GLY A 9 -15.08 -30.36 -24.92
CA GLY A 9 -14.46 -31.16 -25.97
C GLY A 9 -14.86 -32.65 -26.06
N GLY A 10 -15.96 -33.08 -25.44
CA GLY A 10 -16.46 -34.45 -25.53
C GLY A 10 -17.40 -34.59 -26.73
N THR A 11 -16.94 -35.23 -27.82
CA THR A 11 -17.75 -35.36 -29.05
C THR A 11 -18.79 -36.49 -29.02
N SER A 12 -18.90 -37.25 -27.94
CA SER A 12 -19.88 -38.33 -27.80
C SER A 12 -20.64 -38.26 -26.46
N PRO A 13 -21.88 -38.79 -26.40
CA PRO A 13 -22.65 -38.90 -25.16
C PRO A 13 -21.89 -39.61 -24.03
N ARG A 14 -21.06 -40.61 -24.38
CA ARG A 14 -20.27 -41.38 -23.41
C ARG A 14 -19.16 -40.54 -22.78
N ASP A 15 -18.52 -39.67 -23.56
CA ASP A 15 -17.47 -38.78 -23.05
C ASP A 15 -18.06 -37.72 -22.12
N PHE A 16 -19.23 -37.19 -22.47
CA PHE A 16 -19.93 -36.23 -21.64
C PHE A 16 -20.45 -36.85 -20.34
N GLU A 17 -21.01 -38.06 -20.39
CA GLU A 17 -21.41 -38.77 -19.17
C GLU A 17 -20.22 -39.00 -18.23
N HIS A 18 -19.06 -39.37 -18.78
CA HIS A 18 -17.84 -39.51 -17.99
C HIS A 18 -17.40 -38.17 -17.36
N LEU A 19 -17.41 -37.08 -18.11
CA LEU A 19 -17.11 -35.73 -17.61
C LEU A 19 -18.08 -35.33 -16.50
N TYR A 20 -19.38 -35.54 -16.70
CA TYR A 20 -20.41 -35.22 -15.73
C TYR A 20 -20.19 -35.97 -14.42
N ARG A 21 -19.99 -37.29 -14.49
CA ARG A 21 -19.79 -38.13 -13.30
C ARG A 21 -18.49 -37.84 -12.57
N SER A 22 -17.41 -37.58 -13.30
CA SER A 22 -16.08 -37.38 -12.71
C SER A 22 -15.88 -35.99 -12.11
N ARG A 23 -16.57 -34.95 -12.62
CA ARG A 23 -16.32 -33.56 -12.23
C ARG A 23 -17.58 -32.77 -11.89
N PHE A 24 -18.61 -32.81 -12.73
CA PHE A 24 -19.76 -31.91 -12.55
C PHE A 24 -20.66 -32.32 -11.40
N ALA A 25 -20.99 -33.60 -11.26
CA ALA A 25 -21.93 -34.07 -10.24
C ALA A 25 -21.50 -33.66 -8.81
N THR A 26 -20.22 -33.86 -8.46
CA THR A 26 -19.68 -33.45 -7.16
C THR A 26 -19.69 -31.93 -6.98
N THR A 27 -19.34 -31.18 -8.02
CA THR A 27 -19.23 -29.72 -7.93
C THR A 27 -20.60 -29.05 -7.87
N LEU A 28 -21.57 -29.54 -8.63
CA LEU A 28 -22.97 -29.10 -8.57
C LEU A 28 -23.62 -29.47 -7.23
N SER A 29 -23.35 -30.66 -6.71
CA SER A 29 -23.80 -31.05 -5.36
C SER A 29 -23.22 -30.13 -4.28
N TRP A 30 -21.95 -29.73 -4.41
CA TRP A 30 -21.34 -28.75 -3.53
C TRP A 30 -21.97 -27.36 -3.68
N ALA A 31 -22.11 -26.84 -4.90
CA ALA A 31 -22.70 -25.52 -5.16
C ALA A 31 -24.14 -25.42 -4.61
N ASN A 32 -24.95 -26.45 -4.84
CA ASN A 32 -26.33 -26.49 -4.36
C ASN A 32 -26.42 -26.53 -2.81
N ARG A 33 -25.43 -27.09 -2.10
CA ARG A 33 -25.41 -27.10 -0.61
C ARG A 33 -25.31 -25.70 0.00
N TRP A 34 -24.77 -24.72 -0.72
CA TRP A 34 -24.65 -23.35 -0.22
C TRP A 34 -25.96 -22.57 -0.23
N ASN A 35 -26.97 -23.07 -0.94
CA ASN A 35 -28.27 -22.42 -1.08
C ASN A 35 -28.18 -20.93 -1.49
N LYS A 36 -27.26 -20.61 -2.40
CA LYS A 36 -27.04 -19.27 -2.95
C LYS A 36 -27.16 -19.29 -4.48
N PRO A 37 -27.66 -18.21 -5.12
CA PRO A 37 -27.67 -18.07 -6.56
C PRO A 37 -26.26 -18.22 -7.17
N PHE A 38 -26.15 -18.97 -8.27
CA PHE A 38 -24.90 -19.11 -9.01
C PHE A 38 -25.10 -19.14 -10.54
N LEU A 39 -24.02 -18.87 -11.26
CA LEU A 39 -23.96 -18.98 -12.72
C LEU A 39 -23.16 -20.22 -13.09
N ILE A 40 -23.56 -20.92 -14.14
CA ILE A 40 -22.71 -21.91 -14.79
C ILE A 40 -21.98 -21.20 -15.93
N ILE A 41 -20.72 -21.54 -16.15
CA ILE A 41 -19.92 -20.94 -17.21
C ILE A 41 -19.37 -22.06 -18.09
N GLY A 42 -19.81 -22.16 -19.34
CA GLY A 42 -19.24 -23.09 -20.31
C GLY A 42 -17.98 -22.52 -20.97
N ASP A 43 -16.89 -23.30 -21.01
CA ASP A 43 -15.65 -22.96 -21.70
C ASP A 43 -15.58 -23.74 -23.03
N VAL A 44 -15.80 -23.04 -24.14
CA VAL A 44 -15.83 -23.60 -25.49
C VAL A 44 -14.53 -23.27 -26.22
N PHE A 45 -13.85 -24.31 -26.70
CA PHE A 45 -12.57 -24.16 -27.37
C PHE A 45 -12.48 -25.04 -28.61
N TRP A 46 -11.91 -24.48 -29.68
CA TRP A 46 -11.68 -25.17 -30.95
C TRP A 46 -10.24 -24.96 -31.45
N GLY A 47 -9.56 -26.02 -31.88
CA GLY A 47 -8.24 -25.94 -32.51
C GLY A 47 -8.23 -26.63 -33.87
N GLN A 48 -7.66 -25.98 -34.88
CA GLN A 48 -7.54 -26.53 -36.25
C GLN A 48 -6.32 -27.44 -36.46
N ALA A 49 -5.34 -27.40 -35.56
CA ALA A 49 -4.13 -28.23 -35.64
C ALA A 49 -4.46 -29.73 -35.63
N GLU A 50 -3.61 -30.54 -36.27
CA GLU A 50 -3.73 -32.01 -36.25
C GLU A 50 -3.59 -32.53 -34.81
N GLY A 51 -4.61 -33.26 -34.30
CA GLY A 51 -4.70 -33.64 -32.88
C GLY A 51 -5.29 -32.55 -31.96
N GLY A 52 -5.69 -31.41 -32.53
CA GLY A 52 -6.39 -30.32 -31.85
C GLY A 52 -7.77 -30.72 -31.35
N LYS A 53 -8.31 -29.91 -30.44
CA LYS A 53 -9.61 -30.16 -29.82
C LYS A 53 -10.74 -29.90 -30.81
N LYS A 54 -11.67 -30.86 -30.90
CA LYS A 54 -12.79 -30.84 -31.85
C LYS A 54 -13.77 -29.71 -31.53
N LYS A 55 -14.39 -29.15 -32.59
CA LYS A 55 -15.48 -28.17 -32.48
C LYS A 55 -16.63 -28.77 -31.67
N PRO A 56 -17.26 -28.03 -30.73
CA PRO A 56 -18.46 -28.50 -30.05
C PRO A 56 -19.58 -28.76 -31.06
N THR A 57 -20.42 -29.74 -30.75
CA THR A 57 -21.65 -30.00 -31.50
C THR A 57 -22.85 -29.32 -30.80
N PRO A 58 -23.93 -29.01 -31.52
CA PRO A 58 -25.19 -28.55 -30.91
C PRO A 58 -25.66 -29.47 -29.78
N GLU A 59 -25.50 -30.79 -29.95
CA GLU A 59 -25.84 -31.78 -28.94
C GLU A 59 -24.98 -31.63 -27.66
N SER A 60 -23.68 -31.40 -27.80
CA SER A 60 -22.80 -31.16 -26.65
C SER A 60 -23.14 -29.87 -25.90
N ILE A 61 -23.54 -28.82 -26.61
CA ILE A 61 -23.94 -27.54 -26.04
C ILE A 61 -25.28 -27.69 -25.30
N LYS A 62 -26.23 -28.43 -25.89
CA LYS A 62 -27.55 -28.70 -25.32
C LYS A 62 -27.46 -29.28 -23.90
N TRP A 63 -26.54 -30.20 -23.64
CA TRP A 63 -26.40 -30.79 -22.31
C TRP A 63 -26.02 -29.77 -21.22
N PHE A 64 -25.27 -28.72 -21.53
CA PHE A 64 -24.97 -27.66 -20.56
C PHE A 64 -26.20 -26.81 -20.23
N TYR A 65 -27.05 -26.53 -21.23
CA TYR A 65 -28.34 -25.88 -21.00
C TYR A 65 -29.24 -26.75 -20.11
N GLU A 66 -29.34 -28.05 -20.39
CA GLU A 66 -30.12 -28.99 -19.58
C GLU A 66 -29.60 -29.05 -18.12
N ILE A 67 -28.28 -29.06 -17.92
CA ILE A 67 -27.70 -29.00 -16.57
C ILE A 67 -28.09 -27.69 -15.87
N ALA A 68 -27.90 -26.54 -16.52
CA ALA A 68 -28.20 -25.24 -15.94
C ALA A 68 -29.67 -25.11 -15.54
N MET A 69 -30.59 -25.55 -16.40
CA MET A 69 -32.03 -25.49 -16.14
C MET A 69 -32.49 -26.46 -15.04
N THR A 70 -31.75 -27.54 -14.78
CA THR A 70 -32.09 -28.51 -13.74
C THR A 70 -31.48 -28.19 -12.38
N GLN A 71 -30.64 -27.16 -12.27
CA GLN A 71 -30.06 -26.77 -10.99
C GLN A 71 -30.96 -25.77 -10.25
N PRO A 72 -31.34 -26.04 -8.99
CA PRO A 72 -32.33 -25.25 -8.26
C PRO A 72 -31.92 -23.80 -8.00
N ASN A 73 -30.61 -23.52 -7.89
CA ASN A 73 -30.08 -22.19 -7.61
C ASN A 73 -29.25 -21.60 -8.78
N CYS A 74 -29.30 -22.22 -9.95
CA CYS A 74 -28.63 -21.68 -11.12
C CYS A 74 -29.48 -20.56 -11.73
N VAL A 75 -28.93 -19.35 -11.79
CA VAL A 75 -29.61 -18.15 -12.30
C VAL A 75 -29.18 -17.76 -13.71
N GLY A 76 -28.28 -18.52 -14.33
CA GLY A 76 -27.86 -18.28 -15.70
C GLY A 76 -26.69 -19.15 -16.15
N LEU A 77 -26.52 -19.23 -17.47
CA LEU A 77 -25.43 -19.90 -18.15
C LEU A 77 -24.66 -18.87 -18.99
N GLY A 78 -23.38 -18.67 -18.70
CA GLY A 78 -22.46 -17.87 -19.51
C GLY A 78 -21.56 -18.75 -20.37
N TRP A 79 -21.06 -18.20 -21.47
CA TRP A 79 -20.17 -18.89 -22.40
C TRP A 79 -18.89 -18.10 -22.63
N PHE A 80 -17.73 -18.75 -22.48
CA PHE A 80 -16.45 -18.25 -22.97
C PHE A 80 -16.09 -18.99 -24.25
N LEU A 81 -15.76 -18.23 -25.30
CA LEU A 81 -15.40 -18.78 -26.61
C LEU A 81 -13.91 -18.47 -26.88
N TYR A 82 -13.10 -19.52 -27.06
CA TYR A 82 -11.68 -19.42 -27.42
C TYR A 82 -11.35 -20.34 -28.61
N GLY A 83 -10.26 -20.06 -29.32
CA GLY A 83 -9.85 -20.82 -30.49
C GLY A 83 -8.40 -20.56 -30.87
N ILE A 84 -7.73 -21.58 -31.40
CA ILE A 84 -6.37 -21.49 -31.93
C ILE A 84 -6.43 -21.72 -33.44
N LEU A 85 -6.08 -20.67 -34.20
CA LEU A 85 -5.76 -20.78 -35.62
C LEU A 85 -4.29 -21.22 -35.75
N ASP A 86 -3.99 -22.09 -36.72
CA ASP A 86 -2.62 -22.49 -37.02
C ASP A 86 -1.81 -21.27 -37.48
N ASN A 87 -1.06 -20.68 -36.54
CA ASN A 87 0.29 -20.18 -36.76
C ASN A 87 0.95 -19.94 -35.40
N HIS A 88 2.04 -20.66 -35.16
CA HIS A 88 2.92 -20.53 -34.02
C HIS A 88 3.42 -19.09 -33.84
N GLU A 89 2.98 -18.43 -32.76
CA GLU A 89 3.71 -17.52 -31.86
C GLU A 89 2.71 -16.61 -31.13
N GLY A 90 2.46 -16.92 -29.86
CA GLY A 90 1.60 -16.14 -28.96
C GLY A 90 0.15 -16.62 -28.92
N LEU A 91 -0.33 -17.00 -27.72
CA LEU A 91 -1.74 -17.26 -27.41
C LEU A 91 -2.58 -16.01 -27.73
N ARG A 92 -3.07 -15.87 -28.96
CA ARG A 92 -4.10 -14.90 -29.30
C ARG A 92 -5.45 -15.59 -29.18
N GLY A 93 -6.25 -15.18 -28.18
CA GLY A 93 -7.66 -15.53 -28.12
C GLY A 93 -8.40 -15.02 -29.37
N ILE A 94 -9.58 -15.58 -29.64
CA ILE A 94 -10.39 -15.16 -30.78
C ILE A 94 -10.75 -13.68 -30.60
N LYS A 95 -10.55 -12.86 -31.64
CA LYS A 95 -11.04 -11.47 -31.67
C LYS A 95 -12.47 -11.46 -32.17
N GLU A 96 -13.29 -10.57 -31.61
CA GLU A 96 -14.64 -10.31 -32.09
C GLU A 96 -14.61 -9.98 -33.60
N GLY A 97 -15.39 -10.70 -34.40
CA GLY A 97 -15.43 -10.60 -35.87
C GLY A 97 -14.57 -11.60 -36.64
N ASP A 98 -13.92 -12.57 -35.99
CA ASP A 98 -13.26 -13.70 -36.65
C ASP A 98 -14.31 -14.74 -37.11
N PRO A 99 -14.27 -15.26 -38.36
CA PRO A 99 -15.17 -16.33 -38.82
C PRO A 99 -15.26 -17.53 -37.86
N ALA A 100 -14.17 -17.86 -37.16
CA ALA A 100 -14.14 -18.90 -36.13
C ALA A 100 -15.01 -18.56 -34.90
N SER A 101 -15.01 -17.29 -34.47
CA SER A 101 -15.89 -16.82 -33.38
C SER A 101 -17.34 -16.79 -33.80
N GLU A 102 -17.64 -16.34 -35.01
CA GLU A 102 -19.01 -16.26 -35.52
C GLU A 102 -19.65 -17.65 -35.61
N ASP A 103 -18.87 -18.64 -36.06
CA ASP A 103 -19.28 -20.04 -36.13
C ASP A 103 -19.59 -20.67 -34.76
N LEU A 104 -18.73 -20.44 -33.76
CA LEU A 104 -18.95 -20.96 -32.40
C LEU A 104 -20.10 -20.23 -31.72
N LEU A 105 -20.17 -18.91 -31.91
CA LEU A 105 -21.26 -18.08 -31.41
C LEU A 105 -22.59 -18.49 -32.03
N ALA A 106 -22.61 -18.82 -33.32
CA ALA A 106 -23.80 -19.32 -34.02
C ALA A 106 -24.27 -20.65 -33.42
N VAL A 107 -23.37 -21.63 -33.23
CA VAL A 107 -23.73 -22.91 -32.61
C VAL A 107 -24.32 -22.74 -31.21
N VAL A 108 -23.73 -21.87 -30.37
CA VAL A 108 -24.24 -21.59 -29.03
C VAL A 108 -25.58 -20.86 -29.08
N LYS A 109 -25.70 -19.81 -29.89
CA LYS A 109 -26.93 -19.02 -30.04
C LYS A 109 -28.08 -19.84 -30.61
N GLU A 110 -27.87 -20.58 -31.69
CA GLU A 110 -28.89 -21.40 -32.34
C GLU A 110 -29.35 -22.52 -31.41
N THR A 111 -28.42 -23.21 -30.74
CA THR A 111 -28.78 -24.27 -29.80
C THR A 111 -29.60 -23.74 -28.63
N GLY A 112 -29.19 -22.64 -27.99
CA GLY A 112 -29.97 -22.09 -26.89
C GLY A 112 -31.27 -21.42 -27.37
N LYS A 113 -31.36 -20.89 -28.60
CA LYS A 113 -32.64 -20.46 -29.20
C LYS A 113 -33.63 -21.62 -29.32
N LEU A 114 -33.18 -22.81 -29.74
CA LEU A 114 -34.03 -24.00 -29.80
C LEU A 114 -34.52 -24.48 -28.43
N ILE A 115 -33.87 -24.09 -27.34
CA ILE A 115 -34.20 -24.49 -25.97
C ILE A 115 -35.04 -23.44 -25.25
N ILE A 116 -34.76 -22.16 -25.51
CA ILE A 116 -35.38 -21.00 -24.84
C ILE A 116 -36.60 -20.49 -25.63
N ASP A 117 -36.74 -20.85 -26.91
CA ASP A 117 -37.79 -20.44 -27.86
C ASP A 117 -37.84 -18.91 -28.12
N GLU A 118 -38.39 -18.48 -29.26
CA GLU A 118 -38.50 -17.05 -29.58
C GLU A 118 -39.40 -16.31 -28.57
N GLU A 119 -39.02 -15.08 -28.20
CA GLU A 119 -39.62 -14.37 -27.07
C GLU A 119 -41.15 -14.16 -27.19
N PRO A 120 -41.89 -14.23 -26.07
CA PRO A 120 -41.41 -14.49 -24.71
C PRO A 120 -41.34 -16.00 -24.40
N SER A 121 -40.22 -16.44 -23.82
CA SER A 121 -40.07 -17.83 -23.40
C SER A 121 -41.06 -18.18 -22.29
N LEU A 122 -41.62 -19.40 -22.34
CA LEU A 122 -42.52 -19.93 -21.31
C LEU A 122 -41.89 -20.00 -19.91
N MET A 123 -40.55 -19.94 -19.82
CA MET A 123 -39.80 -20.00 -18.57
C MET A 123 -39.31 -18.63 -18.08
N GLY A 124 -39.64 -17.52 -18.78
CA GLY A 124 -39.17 -16.17 -18.42
C GLY A 124 -37.66 -15.96 -18.58
N ILE A 125 -37.00 -16.83 -19.35
CA ILE A 125 -35.57 -16.83 -19.66
C ILE A 125 -35.35 -16.04 -20.96
N GLY A 126 -34.36 -15.14 -20.98
CA GLY A 126 -34.04 -14.32 -22.15
C GLY A 126 -32.55 -14.39 -22.52
N TRP A 127 -32.25 -14.09 -23.78
CA TRP A 127 -30.88 -14.00 -24.30
C TRP A 127 -30.30 -12.59 -24.10
N ARG A 128 -29.04 -12.49 -23.66
CA ARG A 128 -28.34 -11.20 -23.51
C ARG A 128 -26.90 -11.28 -23.98
N ALA A 129 -26.50 -10.37 -24.85
CA ALA A 129 -25.14 -10.26 -25.37
C ALA A 129 -24.30 -9.20 -24.62
N GLU A 130 -24.95 -8.21 -24.01
CA GLU A 130 -24.29 -7.14 -23.26
C GLU A 130 -24.72 -7.18 -21.78
N PRO A 131 -23.82 -6.84 -20.82
CA PRO A 131 -24.22 -6.63 -19.44
C PRO A 131 -25.24 -5.49 -19.37
N MET A 132 -26.31 -5.64 -18.59
CA MET A 132 -27.17 -4.49 -18.32
C MET A 132 -26.39 -3.46 -17.50
N PRO A 133 -26.40 -2.16 -17.87
CA PRO A 133 -26.10 -1.12 -16.90
C PRO A 133 -27.12 -1.24 -15.76
N LEU A 134 -26.65 -1.11 -14.52
CA LEU A 134 -27.54 -1.02 -13.39
C LEU A 134 -28.44 0.21 -13.59
N PRO A 135 -29.75 0.14 -13.29
CA PRO A 135 -30.56 1.35 -13.24
C PRO A 135 -29.85 2.35 -12.31
N GLU A 136 -29.64 3.59 -12.73
CA GLU A 136 -28.91 4.61 -11.95
C GLU A 136 -29.40 4.71 -10.51
N GLU A 137 -30.70 4.51 -10.29
CA GLU A 137 -31.31 4.52 -8.97
C GLU A 137 -30.92 3.31 -8.11
N LEU A 138 -30.68 2.15 -8.71
CA LEU A 138 -30.16 0.96 -8.04
C LEU A 138 -28.65 1.05 -7.83
N GLU A 139 -27.90 1.60 -8.79
CA GLU A 139 -26.47 1.86 -8.68
C GLU A 139 -26.18 2.84 -7.55
N LYS A 140 -26.93 3.95 -7.51
CA LYS A 140 -26.89 4.93 -6.42
C LYS A 140 -27.33 4.33 -5.09
N ARG A 141 -28.37 3.48 -5.07
CA ARG A 141 -28.80 2.80 -3.82
C ARG A 141 -27.81 1.74 -3.35
N LEU A 142 -27.07 1.11 -4.25
CA LEU A 142 -26.00 0.17 -3.92
C LEU A 142 -24.76 0.92 -3.42
N GLU A 143 -24.39 2.03 -4.05
CA GLU A 143 -23.33 2.92 -3.55
C GLU A 143 -23.68 3.53 -2.19
N ASP A 144 -24.93 3.99 -2.00
CA ASP A 144 -25.40 4.55 -0.74
C ASP A 144 -25.50 3.46 0.33
N ALA A 145 -25.90 2.24 -0.03
CA ALA A 145 -25.93 1.10 0.89
C ALA A 145 -24.52 0.55 1.20
N GLU A 146 -23.58 0.60 0.25
CA GLU A 146 -22.16 0.28 0.45
C GLU A 146 -21.48 1.35 1.30
N LYS A 147 -21.77 2.64 1.11
CA LYS A 147 -21.28 3.72 2.00
C LYS A 147 -21.90 3.64 3.39
N ALA A 148 -23.17 3.24 3.50
CA ALA A 148 -23.85 3.08 4.79
C ALA A 148 -23.44 1.80 5.54
N ASN A 149 -22.95 0.77 4.85
CA ASN A 149 -22.47 -0.49 5.43
C ASN A 149 -20.96 -0.72 5.25
N ALA A 150 -20.21 0.26 4.74
CA ALA A 150 -18.77 0.17 4.65
C ALA A 150 -18.24 0.00 6.07
N PRO A 151 -17.45 -1.05 6.36
CA PRO A 151 -16.86 -1.18 7.67
C PRO A 151 -16.09 0.10 7.96
N ILE A 152 -16.39 0.75 9.09
CA ILE A 152 -15.60 1.90 9.56
C ILE A 152 -14.19 1.35 9.77
N THR A 153 -13.31 1.60 8.81
CA THR A 153 -11.89 1.24 8.93
C THR A 153 -11.28 2.21 9.93
N LEU A 154 -10.71 1.69 11.00
CA LEU A 154 -9.97 2.50 11.95
C LEU A 154 -8.72 3.07 11.29
N GLY A 155 -8.42 4.33 11.58
CA GLY A 155 -7.27 5.03 11.00
C GLY A 155 -7.48 5.42 9.53
N LEU A 156 -6.37 5.53 8.80
CA LEU A 156 -6.34 5.84 7.38
C LEU A 156 -6.30 4.54 6.57
N SER A 157 -7.05 4.52 5.47
CA SER A 157 -6.90 3.53 4.40
C SER A 157 -6.66 4.26 3.08
N VAL A 158 -6.39 3.51 2.01
CA VAL A 158 -6.26 4.08 0.66
C VAL A 158 -7.31 3.46 -0.26
N GLN A 159 -8.07 4.32 -0.94
CA GLN A 159 -9.04 3.93 -1.95
C GLN A 159 -8.92 4.88 -3.13
N ASP A 160 -8.88 4.34 -4.36
CA ASP A 160 -8.88 5.10 -5.61
C ASP A 160 -7.83 6.25 -5.65
N GLY A 161 -6.65 6.00 -5.08
CA GLY A 161 -5.54 6.96 -5.03
C GLY A 161 -5.70 8.07 -3.99
N GLN A 162 -6.62 7.93 -3.03
CA GLN A 162 -6.88 8.91 -1.98
C GLN A 162 -6.76 8.27 -0.59
N PHE A 163 -6.29 9.05 0.40
CA PHE A 163 -6.44 8.66 1.79
C PHE A 163 -7.89 8.76 2.21
N ILE A 164 -8.41 7.71 2.83
CA ILE A 164 -9.76 7.66 3.38
C ILE A 164 -9.67 7.55 4.90
N LYS A 165 -10.38 8.44 5.59
CA LYS A 165 -10.62 8.37 7.03
C LYS A 165 -12.11 8.49 7.29
N ASP A 166 -12.66 7.62 8.14
CA ASP A 166 -14.08 7.64 8.51
C ASP A 166 -15.03 7.65 7.29
N GLY A 167 -14.62 6.93 6.23
CA GLY A 167 -15.39 6.81 4.98
C GLY A 167 -15.31 8.02 4.02
N LYS A 168 -14.43 9.00 4.27
CA LYS A 168 -14.28 10.20 3.45
C LYS A 168 -12.83 10.45 3.04
N PRO A 169 -12.58 11.11 1.89
CA PRO A 169 -11.25 11.62 1.56
C PRO A 169 -10.70 12.49 2.69
N TYR A 170 -9.44 12.26 3.05
CA TYR A 170 -8.82 12.88 4.21
C TYR A 170 -7.51 13.58 3.88
N TYR A 171 -7.38 14.79 4.41
CA TYR A 171 -6.22 15.66 4.33
C TYR A 171 -5.84 16.12 5.73
N GLY A 172 -4.54 16.21 6.01
CA GLY A 172 -4.09 16.64 7.32
C GLY A 172 -2.61 16.96 7.37
N MET A 173 -2.29 17.97 8.17
CA MET A 173 -0.92 18.34 8.48
C MET A 173 -0.63 18.04 9.95
N GLY A 174 0.29 17.11 10.18
CA GLY A 174 0.75 16.64 11.48
C GLY A 174 2.13 17.16 11.86
N VAL A 175 2.73 16.50 12.85
CA VAL A 175 4.12 16.71 13.25
C VAL A 175 4.86 15.38 13.32
N ASN A 176 6.19 15.42 13.23
CA ASN A 176 7.03 14.37 13.76
C ASN A 176 7.21 14.63 15.25
N TYR A 177 6.76 13.69 16.07
CA TYR A 177 7.12 13.63 17.49
C TYR A 177 8.06 12.45 17.69
N PHE A 178 9.24 12.59 17.05
CA PHE A 178 10.21 11.53 16.81
C PHE A 178 10.40 10.63 18.02
N ASP A 179 10.71 11.24 19.16
CA ASP A 179 11.12 10.55 20.36
C ASP A 179 10.01 10.34 21.39
N ALA A 180 8.74 10.49 21.04
CA ALA A 180 7.63 10.40 22.00
C ALA A 180 7.63 9.07 22.76
N PHE A 181 7.92 7.95 22.07
CA PHE A 181 8.12 6.65 22.72
C PHE A 181 9.58 6.42 23.13
N TYR A 182 10.52 6.82 22.27
CA TYR A 182 11.95 6.64 22.50
C TYR A 182 12.44 7.22 23.82
N ARG A 183 12.00 8.43 24.20
CA ARG A 183 12.37 9.04 25.48
C ARG A 183 11.96 8.18 26.68
N VAL A 184 10.85 7.45 26.55
CA VAL A 184 10.37 6.52 27.58
C VAL A 184 11.24 5.27 27.67
N LEU A 185 11.87 4.85 26.55
CA LEU A 185 12.83 3.75 26.56
C LEU A 185 14.15 4.13 27.23
N ILE A 186 14.58 5.38 27.08
CA ILE A 186 15.78 5.92 27.72
C ILE A 186 15.53 6.17 29.22
N ASP A 187 14.43 6.83 29.55
CA ASP A 187 13.98 7.07 30.91
C ASP A 187 12.50 6.69 31.05
N ASN A 188 12.25 5.56 31.74
CA ASN A 188 10.90 5.03 31.93
C ASN A 188 9.98 5.96 32.73
N GLU A 189 10.55 6.91 33.50
CA GLU A 189 9.83 7.92 34.27
C GLU A 189 9.53 9.18 33.46
N ASP A 190 10.18 9.37 32.31
CA ASP A 190 9.85 10.47 31.41
C ASP A 190 8.49 10.24 30.76
N LYS A 191 7.50 11.01 31.21
CA LYS A 191 6.13 11.04 30.68
C LYS A 191 5.81 12.39 30.02
N SER A 192 6.82 13.17 29.65
CA SER A 192 6.65 14.49 29.01
C SER A 192 5.85 14.43 27.71
N TYR A 193 5.88 13.29 27.00
CA TYR A 193 5.07 13.07 25.79
C TYR A 193 3.57 13.29 26.02
N LYS A 194 3.06 13.06 27.25
CA LYS A 194 1.64 13.28 27.57
C LYS A 194 1.25 14.75 27.46
N GLU A 195 2.11 15.61 27.96
CA GLU A 195 1.93 17.06 27.85
C GLU A 195 2.11 17.51 26.39
N GLY A 196 3.07 16.93 25.68
CA GLY A 196 3.22 17.14 24.24
C GLY A 196 1.96 16.80 23.45
N PHE A 197 1.36 15.62 23.68
CA PHE A 197 0.10 15.23 23.03
C PHE A 197 -1.04 16.20 23.35
N ARG A 198 -1.17 16.60 24.62
CA ARG A 198 -2.16 17.59 25.04
C ARG A 198 -1.95 18.93 24.33
N ILE A 199 -0.72 19.43 24.24
CA ILE A 199 -0.39 20.67 23.55
C ILE A 199 -0.75 20.57 22.06
N LEU A 200 -0.34 19.49 21.39
CA LEU A 200 -0.62 19.29 19.97
C LEU A 200 -2.14 19.31 19.69
N ARG A 201 -2.95 18.66 20.55
CA ARG A 201 -4.40 18.56 20.38
C ARG A 201 -5.15 19.81 20.85
N GLU A 202 -4.97 20.22 22.10
CA GLU A 202 -5.76 21.31 22.70
C GLU A 202 -5.34 22.69 22.19
N LYS A 203 -4.04 22.94 22.02
CA LYS A 203 -3.54 24.27 21.62
C LYS A 203 -3.46 24.42 20.10
N TYR A 204 -3.01 23.38 19.40
CA TYR A 204 -2.73 23.45 17.96
C TYR A 204 -3.70 22.64 17.08
N ASN A 205 -4.63 21.88 17.68
CA ASN A 205 -5.59 21.06 16.92
C ASN A 205 -4.93 20.15 15.88
N ILE A 206 -3.69 19.72 16.13
CA ILE A 206 -2.87 18.94 15.21
C ILE A 206 -3.42 17.51 15.16
N PRO A 207 -3.82 16.98 14.00
CA PRO A 207 -4.56 15.72 13.90
C PRO A 207 -3.74 14.48 14.24
N PHE A 208 -2.44 14.46 13.92
CA PHE A 208 -1.61 13.28 14.10
C PHE A 208 -0.14 13.60 14.36
N ALA A 209 0.58 12.62 14.90
CA ALA A 209 2.01 12.61 15.09
C ALA A 209 2.65 11.36 14.45
N ARG A 210 3.73 11.55 13.69
CA ARG A 210 4.64 10.48 13.23
C ARG A 210 5.69 10.23 14.33
N VAL A 211 5.85 8.98 14.75
CA VAL A 211 6.59 8.62 15.98
C VAL A 211 7.51 7.42 15.74
N MET A 212 8.74 7.46 16.25
CA MET A 212 9.60 6.27 16.33
C MET A 212 9.01 5.28 17.34
N PHE A 213 8.58 4.13 16.85
CA PHE A 213 7.90 3.11 17.64
C PHE A 213 8.81 1.93 17.98
N SER A 214 10.06 2.25 18.30
CA SER A 214 11.14 1.38 18.75
C SER A 214 12.22 2.24 19.43
N GLY A 215 13.36 1.66 19.81
CA GLY A 215 14.60 2.44 20.00
C GLY A 215 15.30 2.71 18.67
N PHE A 216 16.26 3.63 18.66
CA PHE A 216 17.07 3.95 17.48
C PHE A 216 18.24 2.97 17.34
N TRP A 217 18.87 2.64 18.46
CA TRP A 217 20.01 1.74 18.59
C TRP A 217 19.66 0.41 19.28
N PRO A 218 20.50 -0.64 19.11
CA PRO A 218 20.29 -1.93 19.76
C PRO A 218 20.13 -1.86 21.28
N LEU A 219 20.97 -1.11 22.00
CA LEU A 219 20.92 -1.08 23.47
C LEU A 219 19.62 -0.48 24.01
N GLU A 220 19.05 0.47 23.30
CA GLU A 220 17.81 1.16 23.68
C GLU A 220 16.58 0.24 23.55
N ASN A 221 16.73 -0.89 22.84
CA ASN A 221 15.72 -1.93 22.71
C ASN A 221 15.94 -3.11 23.68
N GLU A 222 16.94 -3.06 24.57
CA GLU A 222 17.19 -4.16 25.53
C GLU A 222 15.96 -4.50 26.38
N LEU A 223 15.15 -3.50 26.72
CA LEU A 223 13.95 -3.69 27.54
C LEU A 223 12.96 -4.66 26.88
N TYR A 224 12.85 -4.64 25.53
CA TYR A 224 12.00 -5.57 24.79
C TYR A 224 12.39 -7.04 25.02
N PHE A 225 13.68 -7.32 25.23
CA PHE A 225 14.18 -8.68 25.47
C PHE A 225 14.22 -9.05 26.95
N LYS A 226 14.64 -8.11 27.82
CA LYS A 226 14.83 -8.36 29.26
C LYS A 226 13.50 -8.38 30.02
N ASP A 227 12.57 -7.50 29.65
CA ASP A 227 11.25 -7.39 30.25
C ASP A 227 10.22 -6.90 29.21
N LYS A 228 9.86 -7.82 28.31
CA LYS A 228 8.88 -7.58 27.25
C LYS A 228 7.54 -7.06 27.80
N ALA A 229 7.12 -7.52 28.97
CA ALA A 229 5.88 -7.08 29.60
C ALA A 229 5.94 -5.60 29.97
N LYS A 230 7.05 -5.15 30.58
CA LYS A 230 7.28 -3.74 30.87
C LYS A 230 7.40 -2.91 29.59
N TYR A 231 8.11 -3.38 28.57
CA TYR A 231 8.21 -2.70 27.27
C TYR A 231 6.83 -2.39 26.69
N PHE A 232 5.97 -3.41 26.56
CA PHE A 232 4.62 -3.22 26.04
C PHE A 232 3.72 -2.41 26.98
N LYS A 233 3.90 -2.49 28.30
CA LYS A 233 3.17 -1.62 29.23
C LYS A 233 3.44 -0.13 28.96
N LEU A 234 4.70 0.24 28.69
CA LEU A 234 5.06 1.64 28.39
C LEU A 234 4.47 2.09 27.05
N MET A 235 4.47 1.20 26.06
CA MET A 235 3.87 1.45 24.74
C MET A 235 2.33 1.56 24.85
N ASP A 236 1.69 0.70 25.66
CA ASP A 236 0.26 0.76 25.96
C ASP A 236 -0.12 2.09 26.60
N GLU A 237 0.67 2.59 27.57
CA GLU A 237 0.45 3.89 28.20
C GLU A 237 0.51 5.04 27.19
N LEU A 238 1.42 4.97 26.21
CA LEU A 238 1.55 5.98 25.15
C LEU A 238 0.35 5.94 24.20
N VAL A 239 -0.04 4.75 23.72
CA VAL A 239 -1.20 4.59 22.82
C VAL A 239 -2.48 5.01 23.53
N ALA A 240 -2.68 4.62 24.78
CA ALA A 240 -3.86 5.01 25.56
C ALA A 240 -3.93 6.53 25.81
N GLU A 241 -2.78 7.21 25.98
CA GLU A 241 -2.79 8.67 26.06
C GLU A 241 -3.14 9.29 24.70
N ALA A 242 -2.62 8.76 23.58
CA ALA A 242 -3.00 9.22 22.25
C ALA A 242 -4.50 9.05 21.97
N GLU A 243 -5.10 7.92 22.37
CA GLU A 243 -6.55 7.68 22.31
C GLU A 243 -7.32 8.72 23.12
N LYS A 244 -6.90 8.95 24.37
CA LYS A 244 -7.53 9.92 25.28
C LYS A 244 -7.51 11.35 24.71
N GLN A 245 -6.45 11.73 24.01
CA GLN A 245 -6.30 13.04 23.38
C GLN A 245 -6.90 13.11 21.96
N GLU A 246 -7.41 11.98 21.45
CA GLU A 246 -7.85 11.84 20.06
C GLU A 246 -6.74 12.25 19.05
N LEU A 247 -5.50 11.89 19.36
CA LEU A 247 -4.34 12.12 18.50
C LEU A 247 -4.05 10.87 17.67
N GLY A 248 -4.01 11.04 16.34
CA GLY A 248 -3.53 10.00 15.45
C GLY A 248 -2.04 9.74 15.60
N LEU A 249 -1.64 8.48 15.52
CA LEU A 249 -0.25 8.05 15.51
C LEU A 249 0.06 7.40 14.16
N ILE A 250 1.21 7.73 13.59
CA ILE A 250 1.86 6.99 12.50
C ILE A 250 3.14 6.39 13.08
N PRO A 251 3.08 5.15 13.61
CA PRO A 251 4.23 4.43 14.15
C PRO A 251 5.20 4.02 13.04
N SER A 252 6.43 4.49 13.12
CA SER A 252 7.56 4.00 12.32
C SER A 252 8.28 2.91 13.11
N LEU A 253 8.16 1.65 12.68
CA LEU A 253 8.50 0.49 13.51
C LEU A 253 9.99 0.18 13.59
N PHE A 254 10.74 0.56 12.55
CA PHE A 254 12.18 0.30 12.41
C PHE A 254 12.87 1.55 11.88
N TRP A 255 12.85 2.62 12.68
CA TRP A 255 13.31 3.95 12.27
C TRP A 255 14.68 3.92 11.58
N PHE A 256 15.66 3.27 12.20
CA PHE A 256 17.02 3.18 11.68
C PHE A 256 17.27 1.86 10.95
N ILE A 257 17.80 1.94 9.73
CA ILE A 257 18.15 0.78 8.89
C ILE A 257 19.16 -0.17 9.57
N GLY A 258 20.07 0.32 10.41
CA GLY A 258 21.03 -0.56 11.09
C GLY A 258 20.44 -1.33 12.27
N LEU A 259 19.28 -0.92 12.78
CA LEU A 259 18.76 -1.35 14.08
C LEU A 259 18.67 -2.88 14.20
N VAL A 260 17.91 -3.51 13.31
CA VAL A 260 17.59 -4.93 13.47
C VAL A 260 18.77 -5.85 13.14
N PRO A 261 19.50 -5.66 12.02
CA PRO A 261 20.69 -6.48 11.75
C PRO A 261 21.71 -6.40 12.89
N ASP A 262 21.96 -5.20 13.43
CA ASP A 262 22.90 -5.01 14.55
C ASP A 262 22.42 -5.74 15.81
N MET A 263 21.12 -5.66 16.13
CA MET A 263 20.52 -6.38 17.27
C MET A 263 20.65 -7.90 17.19
N VAL A 264 20.62 -8.48 15.98
CA VAL A 264 20.67 -9.94 15.79
C VAL A 264 22.05 -10.46 15.35
N GLY A 265 23.03 -9.56 15.23
CA GLY A 265 24.40 -9.86 14.80
C GLY A 265 24.49 -10.30 13.34
N GLU A 266 23.74 -9.65 12.45
CA GLU A 266 23.80 -9.84 10.99
C GLU A 266 24.25 -8.55 10.28
N HIS A 267 24.64 -8.70 9.01
CA HIS A 267 25.03 -7.59 8.14
C HIS A 267 23.82 -7.06 7.35
N MET A 268 23.99 -5.92 6.67
CA MET A 268 22.89 -5.31 5.89
C MET A 268 22.38 -6.18 4.73
N ASP A 269 23.22 -7.06 4.16
CA ASP A 269 22.81 -8.02 3.12
C ASP A 269 21.73 -9.02 3.59
N ALA A 270 21.55 -9.16 4.91
CA ALA A 270 20.51 -10.01 5.49
C ALA A 270 19.08 -9.55 5.18
N TYR A 271 18.89 -8.29 4.73
CA TYR A 271 17.62 -7.81 4.20
C TYR A 271 17.21 -8.52 2.89
N ALA A 272 18.17 -9.08 2.15
CA ALA A 272 17.90 -9.83 0.93
C ALA A 272 17.36 -11.24 1.19
N ASP A 273 17.57 -11.78 2.40
CA ASP A 273 17.23 -13.16 2.75
C ASP A 273 15.94 -13.23 3.59
N PRO A 274 14.82 -13.76 3.05
CA PRO A 274 13.56 -13.93 3.78
C PRO A 274 13.64 -14.78 5.05
N ASP A 275 14.67 -15.62 5.17
CA ASP A 275 14.91 -16.55 6.29
C ASP A 275 15.96 -16.05 7.30
N SER A 276 16.52 -14.85 7.08
CA SER A 276 17.50 -14.22 7.96
C SER A 276 16.97 -14.03 9.39
N LYS A 277 17.88 -13.91 10.38
CA LYS A 277 17.46 -13.54 11.74
C LYS A 277 16.83 -12.15 11.74
N THR A 278 17.29 -11.26 10.86
CA THR A 278 16.77 -9.90 10.66
C THR A 278 15.29 -9.95 10.30
N HIS A 279 14.92 -10.69 9.24
CA HIS A 279 13.51 -10.83 8.85
C HIS A 279 12.68 -11.57 9.89
N ARG A 280 13.24 -12.58 10.57
CA ARG A 280 12.53 -13.28 11.66
C ARG A 280 12.24 -12.35 12.83
N HIS A 281 13.19 -11.50 13.22
CA HIS A 281 12.99 -10.52 14.27
C HIS A 281 11.95 -9.47 13.85
N MET A 282 12.09 -8.87 12.66
CA MET A 282 11.12 -7.91 12.14
C MET A 282 9.71 -8.47 12.11
N LYS A 283 9.50 -9.67 11.54
CA LYS A 283 8.17 -10.32 11.51
C LYS A 283 7.60 -10.55 12.90
N THR A 284 8.44 -10.92 13.86
CA THR A 284 8.02 -11.12 15.25
C THR A 284 7.58 -9.79 15.88
N TYR A 285 8.39 -8.74 15.72
CA TYR A 285 8.08 -7.42 16.23
C TYR A 285 6.80 -6.84 15.60
N ILE A 286 6.65 -6.94 14.28
CA ILE A 286 5.43 -6.54 13.54
C ILE A 286 4.21 -7.29 14.10
N ARG A 287 4.27 -8.62 14.27
CA ARG A 287 3.16 -9.41 14.82
C ARG A 287 2.74 -8.94 16.21
N GLU A 288 3.71 -8.64 17.07
CA GLU A 288 3.43 -8.24 18.43
C GLU A 288 2.91 -6.80 18.51
N VAL A 289 3.47 -5.85 17.77
CA VAL A 289 3.04 -4.43 17.77
C VAL A 289 1.74 -4.24 17.00
N VAL A 290 1.69 -4.65 15.73
CA VAL A 290 0.50 -4.49 14.89
C VAL A 290 -0.65 -5.31 15.45
N GLY A 291 -0.39 -6.55 15.87
CA GLY A 291 -1.43 -7.41 16.47
C GLY A 291 -2.02 -6.84 17.76
N ARG A 292 -1.23 -6.06 18.51
CA ARG A 292 -1.66 -5.43 19.76
C ARG A 292 -2.46 -4.16 19.56
N TYR A 293 -2.12 -3.33 18.56
CA TYR A 293 -2.75 -2.00 18.39
C TYR A 293 -3.61 -1.83 17.13
N LYS A 294 -3.79 -2.86 16.30
CA LYS A 294 -4.69 -2.81 15.14
C LYS A 294 -6.15 -2.48 15.47
N ASP A 295 -6.58 -2.59 16.71
CA ASP A 295 -7.96 -2.24 17.10
C ASP A 295 -8.03 -0.87 17.78
N SER A 296 -6.90 -0.17 17.92
CA SER A 296 -6.83 1.17 18.48
C SER A 296 -7.24 2.23 17.44
N PRO A 297 -8.14 3.17 17.79
CA PRO A 297 -8.47 4.31 16.93
C PRO A 297 -7.35 5.35 16.84
N ALA A 298 -6.38 5.33 17.76
CA ALA A 298 -5.23 6.23 17.70
C ALA A 298 -4.24 5.82 16.60
N ILE A 299 -4.16 4.55 16.21
CA ILE A 299 -3.26 4.14 15.12
C ILE A 299 -3.87 4.49 13.76
N TRP A 300 -3.25 5.44 13.06
CA TRP A 300 -3.72 5.92 11.76
C TRP A 300 -3.10 5.17 10.58
N ALA A 301 -1.82 4.82 10.68
CA ALA A 301 -1.11 4.10 9.63
C ALA A 301 0.02 3.29 10.23
N TRP A 302 0.64 2.41 9.45
CA TRP A 302 1.87 1.70 9.80
C TRP A 302 3.00 2.16 8.89
N GLU A 303 4.14 2.48 9.46
CA GLU A 303 5.32 2.88 8.70
C GLU A 303 6.50 1.96 8.98
N LEU A 304 7.25 1.59 7.93
CA LEU A 304 8.40 0.71 8.05
C LEU A 304 9.52 1.35 8.87
N GLY A 305 10.05 2.47 8.41
CA GLY A 305 11.27 3.06 8.95
C GLY A 305 11.46 4.50 8.50
N ASN A 306 12.69 5.00 8.57
CA ASN A 306 13.02 6.38 8.24
C ASN A 306 14.20 6.44 7.25
N GLU A 307 13.91 6.85 6.01
CA GLU A 307 14.92 7.17 4.99
C GLU A 307 15.95 6.06 4.71
N TRP A 308 15.53 4.79 4.74
CA TRP A 308 16.43 3.66 4.51
C TRP A 308 17.14 3.75 3.15
N MET A 309 16.41 4.20 2.12
CA MET A 309 16.93 4.33 0.76
C MET A 309 18.06 5.36 0.62
N LEU A 310 18.29 6.23 1.61
CA LEU A 310 19.46 7.12 1.59
C LEU A 310 20.79 6.38 1.60
N ASN A 311 20.85 5.16 2.11
CA ASN A 311 22.08 4.36 2.16
C ASN A 311 22.28 3.51 0.90
N ALA A 312 21.25 3.38 0.05
CA ALA A 312 21.25 2.43 -1.03
C ALA A 312 22.12 2.83 -2.22
N ASP A 313 22.81 1.84 -2.79
CA ASP A 313 23.57 1.88 -4.03
C ASP A 313 24.69 2.94 -4.06
N ILE A 314 25.19 3.37 -2.89
CA ILE A 314 26.30 4.32 -2.79
C ILE A 314 27.63 3.55 -2.83
N PRO A 315 28.50 3.77 -3.83
CA PRO A 315 29.73 2.98 -3.99
C PRO A 315 30.86 3.36 -3.01
N ASN A 316 30.80 4.55 -2.39
CA ASN A 316 31.86 5.04 -1.51
C ASN A 316 31.61 4.70 -0.04
N GLU A 317 32.58 4.05 0.60
CA GLU A 317 32.55 3.69 2.03
C GLU A 317 32.34 4.89 2.98
N LYS A 318 32.82 6.08 2.60
CA LYS A 318 32.69 7.29 3.44
C LYS A 318 31.27 7.87 3.44
N ASP A 319 30.53 7.65 2.37
CA ASP A 319 29.25 8.32 2.11
C ASP A 319 28.04 7.36 2.18
N GLY A 320 28.29 6.05 2.09
CA GLY A 320 27.25 5.02 1.90
C GLY A 320 27.13 3.96 3.00
N ARG A 321 28.01 3.95 4.01
CA ARG A 321 27.94 2.96 5.08
C ARG A 321 26.99 3.39 6.19
N VAL A 322 26.20 2.43 6.66
CA VAL A 322 25.30 2.60 7.80
C VAL A 322 26.08 2.99 9.05
N MET A 323 25.58 4.00 9.76
CA MET A 323 26.21 4.59 10.94
C MET A 323 26.62 3.53 11.98
N LEU A 324 27.74 3.78 12.67
CA LEU A 324 28.27 2.97 13.76
C LEU A 324 28.24 3.76 15.06
N ALA A 325 27.84 3.11 16.13
CA ALA A 325 27.94 3.53 17.52
C ALA A 325 28.10 2.27 18.39
N PRO A 326 29.32 1.70 18.50
CA PRO A 326 29.57 0.48 19.27
C PRO A 326 29.13 0.60 20.74
N GLU A 327 29.25 1.78 21.31
CA GLU A 327 28.76 2.13 22.64
C GLU A 327 27.24 2.05 22.79
N GLU A 328 26.50 2.11 21.69
CA GLU A 328 25.04 1.94 21.61
C GLU A 328 24.63 0.55 21.09
N GLY A 329 25.60 -0.35 20.92
CA GLY A 329 25.38 -1.76 20.58
C GLY A 329 25.48 -2.13 19.10
N SER A 330 25.92 -1.21 18.22
CA SER A 330 26.29 -1.59 16.85
C SER A 330 27.60 -2.40 16.82
N PRO A 331 27.97 -3.03 15.70
CA PRO A 331 29.31 -3.59 15.52
C PRO A 331 30.43 -2.54 15.66
N GLU A 332 31.67 -2.99 15.90
CA GLU A 332 32.88 -2.12 15.90
C GLU A 332 33.25 -1.61 14.50
N THR A 333 32.96 -2.42 13.48
CA THR A 333 33.28 -2.13 12.08
C THR A 333 32.19 -2.70 11.18
N ARG A 334 32.01 -2.10 10.01
CA ARG A 334 31.15 -2.62 8.93
C ARG A 334 31.98 -3.52 8.00
N ASP A 335 31.42 -4.65 7.58
CA ASP A 335 31.96 -5.48 6.51
C ASP A 335 31.88 -4.71 5.17
N PRO A 336 32.97 -4.60 4.40
CA PRO A 336 32.99 -3.82 3.15
C PRO A 336 32.06 -4.32 2.06
N VAL A 337 31.65 -5.59 2.11
CA VAL A 337 30.80 -6.19 1.08
C VAL A 337 29.40 -6.43 1.64
N LYS A 338 29.30 -7.03 2.82
CA LYS A 338 28.00 -7.45 3.37
C LYS A 338 27.20 -6.31 3.99
N ASP A 339 27.87 -5.24 4.42
CA ASP A 339 27.20 -4.04 4.91
C ASP A 339 27.02 -2.97 3.83
N TRP A 340 27.31 -3.31 2.57
CA TRP A 340 26.92 -2.47 1.44
C TRP A 340 25.41 -2.62 1.20
N VAL A 341 24.70 -1.50 1.21
CA VAL A 341 23.24 -1.48 1.10
C VAL A 341 22.85 -1.38 -0.37
N GLU A 342 22.21 -2.42 -0.90
CA GLU A 342 21.65 -2.43 -2.24
C GLU A 342 20.15 -2.16 -2.21
N SER A 343 19.65 -1.30 -3.10
CA SER A 343 18.21 -0.98 -3.16
C SER A 343 17.35 -2.20 -3.46
N ASN A 344 17.87 -3.18 -4.21
CA ASN A 344 17.17 -4.44 -4.46
C ASN A 344 16.97 -5.26 -3.17
N ASN A 345 17.95 -5.27 -2.26
CA ASN A 345 17.87 -5.99 -1.00
C ASN A 345 16.84 -5.32 -0.07
N LEU A 346 16.84 -3.98 -0.01
CA LEU A 346 15.84 -3.24 0.76
C LEU A 346 14.41 -3.49 0.28
N ARG A 347 14.20 -3.61 -1.03
CA ARG A 347 12.86 -3.89 -1.58
C ARG A 347 12.30 -5.25 -1.13
N VAL A 348 13.15 -6.23 -0.82
CA VAL A 348 12.72 -7.50 -0.21
C VAL A 348 12.19 -7.26 1.19
N ALA A 349 12.88 -6.46 2.01
CA ALA A 349 12.43 -6.08 3.35
C ALA A 349 11.14 -5.24 3.32
N TYR A 350 11.01 -4.34 2.33
CA TYR A 350 9.82 -3.50 2.14
C TYR A 350 8.57 -4.35 1.86
N GLN A 351 8.69 -5.26 0.88
CA GLN A 351 7.59 -6.17 0.56
C GLN A 351 7.26 -7.09 1.75
N MET A 352 8.29 -7.58 2.45
CA MET A 352 8.10 -8.41 3.64
C MET A 352 7.32 -7.67 4.74
N PHE A 353 7.64 -6.41 4.99
CA PHE A 353 6.91 -5.57 5.94
C PHE A 353 5.45 -5.39 5.52
N ALA A 354 5.21 -5.00 4.26
CA ALA A 354 3.86 -4.83 3.74
C ALA A 354 3.03 -6.11 3.86
N ASP A 355 3.59 -7.26 3.46
CA ASP A 355 2.93 -8.56 3.54
C ASP A 355 2.61 -8.96 4.98
N GLU A 356 3.53 -8.74 5.92
CA GLU A 356 3.35 -9.13 7.31
C GLU A 356 2.33 -8.23 8.02
N VAL A 357 2.35 -6.92 7.76
CA VAL A 357 1.32 -6.00 8.25
C VAL A 357 -0.04 -6.40 7.68
N ARG A 358 -0.15 -6.65 6.37
CA ARG A 358 -1.41 -7.01 5.70
C ARG A 358 -2.04 -8.30 6.21
N ARG A 359 -1.24 -9.25 6.69
CA ARG A 359 -1.75 -10.48 7.34
C ARG A 359 -2.49 -10.20 8.64
N ILE A 360 -2.17 -9.09 9.31
CA ILE A 360 -2.68 -8.75 10.66
C ILE A 360 -3.71 -7.62 10.58
N ASP A 361 -3.43 -6.60 9.77
CA ASP A 361 -4.21 -5.41 9.53
C ASP A 361 -4.42 -5.23 8.00
N PRO A 362 -5.58 -5.69 7.47
CA PRO A 362 -5.82 -5.72 6.04
C PRO A 362 -6.14 -4.34 5.45
N THR A 363 -6.39 -3.31 6.27
CA THR A 363 -7.00 -2.05 5.80
C THR A 363 -6.15 -0.81 6.06
N ARG A 364 -5.38 -0.74 7.14
CA ARG A 364 -4.64 0.49 7.46
C ARG A 364 -3.57 0.82 6.42
N MET A 365 -3.37 2.11 6.19
CA MET A 365 -2.33 2.64 5.32
C MET A 365 -0.95 2.14 5.75
N ILE A 366 -0.14 1.74 4.76
CA ILE A 366 1.25 1.34 4.87
C ILE A 366 2.12 2.36 4.14
N SER A 367 3.06 2.94 4.87
CA SER A 367 4.14 3.80 4.36
C SER A 367 5.49 3.13 4.56
N TYR A 368 6.48 3.44 3.73
CA TYR A 368 7.87 3.06 3.99
C TYR A 368 8.68 4.13 4.73
N GLY A 369 8.18 5.38 4.80
CA GLY A 369 8.84 6.48 5.52
C GLY A 369 10.14 6.95 4.89
N ASP A 370 10.26 6.79 3.58
CA ASP A 370 11.49 7.11 2.85
C ASP A 370 11.67 8.61 2.57
N ALA A 371 12.94 8.98 2.38
CA ALA A 371 13.31 10.28 1.87
C ALA A 371 12.85 10.45 0.42
N LEU A 372 12.93 11.68 -0.07
CA LEU A 372 12.82 11.92 -1.50
C LEU A 372 13.88 11.09 -2.25
N THR A 373 13.46 10.33 -3.27
CA THR A 373 14.35 9.44 -4.07
C THR A 373 15.57 10.20 -4.54
N ARG A 374 16.78 9.73 -4.23
CA ARG A 374 18.02 10.46 -4.54
C ARG A 374 18.06 10.89 -6.02
N LYS A 375 18.50 12.12 -6.27
CA LYS A 375 18.59 12.73 -7.61
C LYS A 375 19.43 11.98 -8.65
N CYS A 376 20.15 10.94 -8.27
CA CYS A 376 21.01 10.12 -9.11
C CYS A 376 20.75 8.62 -8.90
N SER A 377 19.59 8.23 -8.34
CA SER A 377 19.28 6.83 -7.99
C SER A 377 19.32 5.92 -9.22
N TYR A 378 18.84 6.39 -10.38
CA TYR A 378 18.89 5.60 -11.60
C TYR A 378 20.33 5.42 -12.06
N ASN A 379 21.11 6.50 -12.12
CA ASN A 379 22.50 6.43 -12.57
C ASN A 379 23.39 5.65 -11.60
N LEU A 380 23.13 5.68 -10.29
CA LEU A 380 23.83 4.84 -9.32
C LEU A 380 23.58 3.35 -9.61
N LEU A 381 22.32 2.95 -9.76
CA LEU A 381 22.00 1.54 -9.96
C LEU A 381 22.44 1.00 -11.32
N TYR A 382 22.23 1.75 -12.40
CA TYR A 382 22.40 1.23 -13.76
C TYR A 382 23.72 1.62 -14.42
N ASN A 383 24.36 2.70 -13.95
CA ASN A 383 25.51 3.30 -14.63
C ASN A 383 26.72 3.52 -13.71
N ASP A 384 26.62 3.19 -12.41
CA ASP A 384 27.66 3.46 -11.40
C ASP A 384 28.14 4.94 -11.44
N SER A 385 27.18 5.87 -11.51
CA SER A 385 27.44 7.30 -11.66
C SER A 385 26.58 8.16 -10.73
N PHE A 386 27.17 9.25 -10.24
CA PHE A 386 26.49 10.30 -9.49
C PHE A 386 25.83 11.37 -10.38
N ASP A 387 25.82 11.17 -11.70
CA ASP A 387 25.13 12.07 -12.62
C ASP A 387 23.66 12.21 -12.26
N ALA A 388 23.15 13.43 -12.38
CA ALA A 388 21.74 13.70 -12.10
C ALA A 388 20.84 12.92 -13.08
N ASP A 389 19.81 12.28 -12.53
CA ASP A 389 18.78 11.59 -13.27
C ASP A 389 17.96 12.60 -14.09
N THR A 390 17.51 12.18 -15.28
CA THR A 390 16.39 12.86 -15.94
C THR A 390 15.11 12.68 -15.12
N ARG A 391 14.10 13.52 -15.36
CA ARG A 391 12.80 13.37 -14.66
C ARG A 391 12.16 12.00 -14.87
N GLU A 392 12.31 11.43 -16.07
CA GLU A 392 11.80 10.09 -16.39
C GLU A 392 12.56 9.00 -15.64
N GLN A 393 13.89 9.07 -15.62
CA GLN A 393 14.75 8.17 -14.86
C GLN A 393 14.42 8.23 -13.37
N TRP A 394 14.28 9.44 -12.84
CA TRP A 394 13.92 9.69 -11.45
C TRP A 394 12.55 9.10 -11.09
N MET A 395 11.53 9.37 -11.91
CA MET A 395 10.18 8.82 -11.68
C MET A 395 10.12 7.30 -11.77
N LYS A 396 10.95 6.71 -12.63
CA LYS A 396 11.08 5.25 -12.70
C LYS A 396 11.56 4.70 -11.36
N MET A 397 12.54 5.33 -10.73
CA MET A 397 13.06 4.92 -9.42
C MET A 397 12.04 5.18 -8.30
N PHE A 398 11.47 6.38 -8.26
CA PHE A 398 10.45 6.77 -7.28
C PHE A 398 9.28 5.78 -7.23
N LYS A 399 8.71 5.42 -8.40
CA LYS A 399 7.62 4.43 -8.48
C LYS A 399 8.06 3.02 -8.13
N ARG A 400 9.30 2.64 -8.48
CA ARG A 400 9.84 1.30 -8.22
C ARG A 400 10.04 1.05 -6.73
N ASP A 401 10.51 2.06 -6.00
CA ASP A 401 10.91 1.92 -4.61
C ASP A 401 9.71 2.01 -3.65
N ASN A 402 8.58 2.58 -4.10
CA ASN A 402 7.32 2.60 -3.35
C ASN A 402 6.36 1.45 -3.71
N VAL A 403 6.82 0.41 -4.42
CA VAL A 403 5.99 -0.79 -4.67
C VAL A 403 5.67 -1.49 -3.34
N GLY A 404 4.38 -1.81 -3.13
CA GLY A 404 3.89 -2.47 -1.91
C GLY A 404 3.37 -1.53 -0.81
N ALA A 405 3.82 -0.28 -0.77
CA ALA A 405 3.20 0.77 0.07
C ALA A 405 1.88 1.26 -0.54
N ASP A 406 0.98 1.81 0.28
CA ASP A 406 -0.27 2.39 -0.24
C ASP A 406 -0.12 3.85 -0.65
N CYS A 407 0.92 4.52 -0.13
CA CYS A 407 1.25 5.91 -0.44
C CYS A 407 2.66 6.05 -0.98
N GLU A 408 2.93 7.19 -1.60
CA GLU A 408 4.31 7.63 -1.81
C GLU A 408 4.74 8.45 -0.59
N SER A 409 5.85 8.06 0.06
CA SER A 409 6.43 8.84 1.17
C SER A 409 7.65 9.61 0.70
N VAL A 410 7.74 10.88 1.07
CA VAL A 410 8.91 11.74 0.79
C VAL A 410 9.23 12.67 1.93
N HIS A 411 10.50 13.01 2.09
CA HIS A 411 10.96 14.05 3.03
C HIS A 411 11.52 15.25 2.26
N ILE A 412 11.00 16.44 2.57
CA ILE A 412 11.24 17.67 1.80
C ILE A 412 11.94 18.73 2.63
N TYR A 413 13.11 19.16 2.16
CA TYR A 413 13.96 20.11 2.86
C TYR A 413 14.63 21.14 1.93
N PRO A 414 15.04 22.31 2.46
CA PRO A 414 15.59 23.40 1.66
C PRO A 414 16.83 23.07 0.83
N PHE A 415 17.65 22.12 1.26
CA PHE A 415 18.85 21.71 0.52
C PHE A 415 18.54 20.96 -0.79
N GLN A 416 17.28 20.56 -1.00
CA GLN A 416 16.81 19.94 -2.24
C GLN A 416 16.34 20.98 -3.27
N ASP A 417 16.08 22.23 -2.86
CA ASP A 417 15.55 23.28 -3.74
C ASP A 417 16.54 23.59 -4.87
N LYS A 418 16.08 23.46 -6.12
CA LYS A 418 16.88 23.71 -7.33
C LYS A 418 18.10 22.80 -7.50
N THR A 419 18.15 21.67 -6.80
CA THR A 419 19.30 20.73 -6.87
C THR A 419 18.97 19.36 -7.45
N TYR A 420 17.68 19.05 -7.63
CA TYR A 420 17.21 17.69 -7.97
C TYR A 420 17.33 17.33 -9.44
N PHE A 421 17.05 18.28 -10.34
CA PHE A 421 17.08 18.05 -11.77
C PHE A 421 18.10 18.97 -12.45
N PRO A 422 18.67 18.57 -13.61
CA PRO A 422 19.68 19.37 -14.33
C PRO A 422 19.24 20.79 -14.67
N ASP A 423 17.94 21.00 -14.88
CA ASP A 423 17.31 22.29 -15.17
C ASP A 423 17.10 23.17 -13.93
N LYS A 424 17.50 22.70 -12.74
CA LYS A 424 17.40 23.41 -11.46
C LYS A 424 15.96 23.83 -11.12
N ALA A 425 15.00 22.97 -11.46
CA ALA A 425 13.61 23.11 -11.08
C ALA A 425 13.44 23.37 -9.57
N PRO A 426 12.53 24.28 -9.16
CA PRO A 426 12.25 24.54 -7.76
C PRO A 426 11.57 23.32 -7.13
N ILE A 427 11.72 23.14 -5.81
CA ILE A 427 11.26 21.92 -5.12
C ILE A 427 9.76 21.64 -5.28
N GLU A 428 8.96 22.70 -5.46
CA GLU A 428 7.52 22.61 -5.73
C GLU A 428 7.21 21.76 -6.97
N GLU A 429 8.06 21.80 -7.99
CA GLU A 429 7.88 20.96 -9.18
C GLU A 429 8.10 19.49 -8.87
N THR A 430 9.08 19.17 -8.02
CA THR A 430 9.30 17.80 -7.55
C THR A 430 8.13 17.30 -6.70
N ILE A 431 7.56 18.15 -5.84
CA ILE A 431 6.36 17.82 -5.05
C ILE A 431 5.18 17.50 -5.95
N ARG A 432 4.90 18.34 -6.96
CA ARG A 432 3.84 18.07 -7.96
C ARG A 432 4.07 16.76 -8.70
N LEU A 433 5.32 16.49 -9.07
CA LEU A 433 5.69 15.26 -9.75
C LEU A 433 5.41 14.04 -8.86
N CYS A 434 5.77 14.10 -7.57
CA CYS A 434 5.43 13.06 -6.59
C CYS A 434 3.91 12.87 -6.46
N ASN A 435 3.16 13.98 -6.36
CA ASN A 435 1.70 13.96 -6.21
C ASN A 435 0.96 13.45 -7.48
N SER A 436 1.66 13.37 -8.62
CA SER A 436 1.13 12.85 -9.89
C SER A 436 1.41 11.36 -10.14
N SER A 437 2.01 10.66 -9.17
CA SER A 437 2.51 9.29 -9.34
C SER A 437 1.43 8.22 -9.50
N GLY A 438 0.22 8.49 -8.98
CA GLY A 438 -0.95 7.58 -8.98
C GLY A 438 -1.32 7.04 -7.60
N LYS A 439 -0.51 7.28 -6.56
CA LYS A 439 -0.82 7.00 -5.16
C LYS A 439 -0.89 8.32 -4.37
N PRO A 440 -1.63 8.38 -3.25
CA PRO A 440 -1.66 9.58 -2.43
C PRO A 440 -0.27 9.88 -1.87
N LEU A 441 0.11 11.16 -1.86
CA LEU A 441 1.40 11.63 -1.35
C LEU A 441 1.34 11.87 0.16
N PHE A 442 2.34 11.35 0.87
CA PHE A 442 2.64 11.70 2.26
C PHE A 442 4.02 12.37 2.34
N ILE A 443 4.04 13.67 2.67
CA ILE A 443 5.29 14.36 3.03
C ILE A 443 5.61 14.03 4.50
N GLY A 444 6.27 12.90 4.74
CA GLY A 444 6.57 12.37 6.07
C GLY A 444 7.43 13.29 6.93
N GLU A 445 8.24 14.13 6.29
CA GLU A 445 9.00 15.18 6.95
C GLU A 445 9.09 16.42 6.08
N PHE A 446 8.90 17.59 6.68
CA PHE A 446 9.31 18.85 6.08
C PHE A 446 9.66 19.89 7.14
N GLY A 447 10.45 20.90 6.76
CA GLY A 447 10.76 22.00 7.66
C GLY A 447 11.89 22.87 7.15
N ALA A 448 12.29 23.86 7.95
CA ALA A 448 13.42 24.73 7.63
C ALA A 448 14.37 24.85 8.85
N PRO A 449 15.66 24.54 8.70
CA PRO A 449 16.58 24.53 9.84
C PRO A 449 16.99 25.94 10.26
N VAL A 450 17.31 26.12 11.54
CA VAL A 450 17.82 27.37 12.12
C VAL A 450 19.02 27.91 11.35
N LYS A 451 19.89 27.02 10.85
CA LYS A 451 21.12 27.39 10.10
C LYS A 451 20.87 28.23 8.85
N LEU A 452 19.65 28.25 8.30
CA LEU A 452 19.32 29.13 7.17
C LEU A 452 19.28 30.62 7.55
N GLY A 453 19.09 30.93 8.83
CA GLY A 453 18.67 32.26 9.28
C GLY A 453 17.15 32.39 9.34
N ALA A 454 16.65 33.18 10.28
CA ALA A 454 15.22 33.25 10.59
C ALA A 454 14.35 33.68 9.40
N LYS A 455 14.84 34.63 8.58
CA LYS A 455 14.11 35.14 7.42
C LYS A 455 14.01 34.10 6.31
N GLU A 456 15.13 33.47 5.97
CA GLU A 456 15.22 32.46 4.92
C GLU A 456 14.49 31.18 5.33
N ALA A 457 14.59 30.78 6.60
CA ALA A 457 13.85 29.64 7.14
C ALA A 457 12.34 29.86 7.05
N ARG A 458 11.84 31.02 7.47
CA ARG A 458 10.42 31.37 7.35
C ARG A 458 9.98 31.44 5.89
N PHE A 459 10.74 32.10 5.03
CA PHE A 459 10.42 32.19 3.60
C PHE A 459 10.29 30.82 2.94
N PHE A 460 11.23 29.91 3.23
CA PHE A 460 11.16 28.55 2.68
C PHE A 460 10.01 27.74 3.27
N TYR A 461 9.78 27.86 4.58
CA TYR A 461 8.67 27.19 5.24
C TYR A 461 7.31 27.64 4.66
N ASP A 462 7.10 28.94 4.51
CA ASP A 462 5.86 29.50 3.94
C ASP A 462 5.66 29.06 2.48
N ARG A 463 6.73 28.91 1.68
CA ARG A 463 6.66 28.31 0.34
C ARG A 463 6.18 26.86 0.37
N LEU A 464 6.70 26.05 1.29
CA LEU A 464 6.28 24.66 1.45
C LEU A 464 4.82 24.54 1.91
N ILE A 465 4.40 25.38 2.85
CA ILE A 465 2.99 25.43 3.28
C ILE A 465 2.09 25.78 2.09
N LYS A 466 2.48 26.78 1.30
CA LYS A 466 1.71 27.19 0.12
C LYS A 466 1.56 26.07 -0.91
N VAL A 467 2.63 25.36 -1.25
CA VAL A 467 2.56 24.27 -2.24
C VAL A 467 1.73 23.09 -1.72
N ILE A 468 1.79 22.79 -0.41
CA ILE A 468 0.95 21.75 0.21
C ILE A 468 -0.54 22.07 0.06
N ILE A 469 -0.93 23.34 0.26
CA ILE A 469 -2.32 23.78 0.08
C ILE A 469 -2.71 23.82 -1.41
N ASP A 470 -1.94 24.56 -2.22
CA ASP A 470 -2.28 24.85 -3.62
C ASP A 470 -2.35 23.56 -4.46
N ASP A 471 -1.41 22.64 -4.24
CA ASP A 471 -1.32 21.38 -5.00
C ASP A 471 -2.02 20.22 -4.28
N ARG A 472 -2.77 20.50 -3.21
CA ARG A 472 -3.56 19.51 -2.45
C ARG A 472 -2.73 18.28 -2.09
N VAL A 473 -1.63 18.48 -1.37
CA VAL A 473 -0.88 17.37 -0.80
C VAL A 473 -1.68 16.77 0.37
N PRO A 474 -2.08 15.49 0.32
CA PRO A 474 -3.00 14.92 1.31
C PRO A 474 -2.46 14.89 2.74
N LEU A 475 -1.25 14.38 2.94
CA LEU A 475 -0.65 14.30 4.27
C LEU A 475 0.72 14.94 4.29
N SER A 476 1.03 15.64 5.38
CA SER A 476 2.36 16.22 5.63
C SER A 476 2.67 16.28 7.13
N ALA A 477 3.94 16.15 7.53
CA ALA A 477 4.33 16.24 8.94
C ALA A 477 5.58 17.11 9.16
N LEU A 478 5.46 18.13 10.01
CA LEU A 478 6.57 19.04 10.35
C LEU A 478 7.66 18.29 11.13
N TRP A 479 8.92 18.44 10.73
CA TRP A 479 10.10 18.01 11.47
C TRP A 479 10.70 19.18 12.29
N VAL A 480 10.85 19.10 13.62
CA VAL A 480 10.41 18.06 14.57
C VAL A 480 9.90 18.74 15.83
N PHE A 481 8.83 18.21 16.42
CA PHE A 481 8.22 18.73 17.64
C PHE A 481 8.92 18.18 18.88
N ASP A 482 9.28 19.09 19.79
CA ASP A 482 9.73 18.78 21.16
C ASP A 482 10.88 17.76 21.26
N PHE A 483 11.93 17.92 20.43
CA PHE A 483 13.14 17.11 20.47
C PHE A 483 14.38 17.95 20.84
N ASP A 484 14.73 17.93 22.12
CA ASP A 484 15.79 18.72 22.74
C ASP A 484 17.19 18.49 22.12
N LYS A 485 17.51 17.26 21.69
CA LYS A 485 18.78 16.95 21.00
C LYS A 485 18.94 17.70 19.67
N GLN A 486 17.87 18.29 19.13
CA GLN A 486 17.87 19.17 17.96
C GLN A 486 17.56 20.64 18.27
N GLU A 487 17.67 21.05 19.54
CA GLU A 487 17.58 22.45 19.95
C GLU A 487 18.61 23.31 19.20
N GLY A 488 18.20 24.51 18.78
CA GLY A 488 19.01 25.38 17.93
C GLY A 488 19.31 24.84 16.51
N LYS A 489 18.73 23.71 16.10
CA LYS A 489 18.88 23.13 14.75
C LYS A 489 17.53 23.04 14.03
N TRP A 490 16.63 22.20 14.54
CA TRP A 490 15.34 21.91 13.94
C TRP A 490 14.18 22.00 14.92
N ASN A 491 14.43 21.79 16.22
CA ASN A 491 13.41 21.65 17.24
C ASN A 491 12.36 22.77 17.18
N VAL A 492 11.09 22.38 17.24
CA VAL A 492 9.95 23.27 17.31
C VAL A 492 9.18 22.94 18.57
N THR A 493 9.00 23.93 19.43
CA THR A 493 8.17 23.82 20.63
C THR A 493 7.12 24.92 20.60
N HIS A 494 6.18 24.85 21.55
CA HIS A 494 5.11 25.84 21.67
C HIS A 494 5.58 27.19 22.24
N ASP A 495 6.82 27.25 22.73
CA ASP A 495 7.39 28.34 23.52
C ASP A 495 8.71 28.89 22.95
N ASN A 496 9.27 28.28 21.89
CA ASN A 496 10.48 28.79 21.23
C ASN A 496 10.14 29.70 20.02
N ASP A 497 11.15 30.37 19.47
CA ASP A 497 11.04 31.31 18.35
C ASP A 497 10.53 30.67 17.04
N ARG A 498 10.36 29.34 17.01
CA ARG A 498 9.89 28.56 15.87
C ARG A 498 8.43 28.12 16.02
N ALA A 499 7.74 28.47 17.11
CA ALA A 499 6.33 28.16 17.36
C ALA A 499 5.39 28.58 16.21
N TYR A 500 5.77 29.60 15.42
CA TYR A 500 5.03 30.01 14.22
C TYR A 500 4.84 28.89 13.19
N MET A 501 5.72 27.88 13.17
CA MET A 501 5.56 26.72 12.30
C MET A 501 4.36 25.88 12.74
N LEU A 502 4.12 25.74 14.05
CA LEU A 502 2.92 25.09 14.58
C LEU A 502 1.66 25.92 14.31
N ASP A 503 1.75 27.26 14.40
CA ASP A 503 0.63 28.14 14.06
C ASP A 503 0.20 28.01 12.60
N ALA A 504 1.17 27.83 11.68
CA ALA A 504 0.86 27.61 10.27
C ALA A 504 0.11 26.28 10.04
N ILE A 505 0.43 25.23 10.81
CA ILE A 505 -0.27 23.94 10.75
C ILE A 505 -1.75 24.09 11.14
N ILE A 506 -2.07 24.93 12.14
CA ILE A 506 -3.47 25.23 12.52
C ILE A 506 -4.23 25.73 11.29
N GLU A 507 -3.66 26.72 10.60
CA GLU A 507 -4.31 27.37 9.48
C GLU A 507 -4.49 26.43 8.29
N VAL A 508 -3.50 25.57 7.99
CA VAL A 508 -3.62 24.54 6.94
C VAL A 508 -4.75 23.57 7.24
N ASN A 509 -4.79 23.02 8.46
CA ASN A 509 -5.83 22.06 8.84
C ASN A 509 -7.22 22.72 8.85
N LYS A 510 -7.31 23.99 9.27
CA LYS A 510 -8.55 24.77 9.18
C LYS A 510 -9.01 24.91 7.73
N GLN A 511 -8.11 25.21 6.79
CA GLN A 511 -8.44 25.29 5.37
C GLN A 511 -8.90 23.94 4.80
N PHE A 512 -8.25 22.83 5.18
CA PHE A 512 -8.73 21.50 4.78
C PHE A 512 -10.14 21.20 5.30
N LYS A 513 -10.46 21.57 6.55
CA LYS A 513 -11.83 21.44 7.09
C LYS A 513 -12.83 22.30 6.30
N GLU A 514 -12.48 23.55 6.00
CA GLU A 514 -13.34 24.46 5.22
C GLU A 514 -13.60 23.95 3.79
N LEU A 515 -12.62 23.24 3.20
CA LEU A 515 -12.75 22.58 1.90
C LEU A 515 -13.49 21.23 1.95
N GLY A 516 -13.88 20.76 3.14
CA GLY A 516 -14.53 19.45 3.34
C GLY A 516 -13.59 18.25 3.14
N LEU A 517 -12.28 18.48 3.33
CA LEU A 517 -11.21 17.49 3.14
C LEU A 517 -10.68 16.91 4.47
N GLN A 518 -11.18 17.34 5.63
CA GLN A 518 -10.77 16.87 6.96
C GLN A 518 -11.97 16.69 7.89
#